data_AF-A0AAD7FN37-F1
#
_entry.id   AF-A0AAD7FN37-F1
#
_cell.length_a   1.000
_cell.length_b   1.000
_cell.length_c   1.000
_cell.angle_alpha   90.00
_cell.angle_beta   90.00
_cell.angle_gamma   90.00
#
_symmetry.space_group_name_H-M   'P 1'
#
loop_
_entity.id
_entity.type
_entity.pdbx_description
1 polymer ?
#
loop_
_entity_poly.entity_id
_entity_poly.type
_entity_poly.pdbx_seq_one_letter_code
_entity_poly.pdbx_strand_id
1 'polypeptide(L)'
;MPQPTFTSPSTGTIPILLGSIPTAFPTIPVDEQRDYLDRVREFKTEVEVKGNSLAYLKDITAVAGNATNIDVPRTKAQLVDACNWRIAQCLRYSTPTRIAEAAPYIQNVIAHFKLAHLTDGKTDDVPEMYLGVALHKTPGQEDKAVEHFRIAYTSSPHIEMQFHSQLWSRACYSRLLRRMGKIAEAKEQEDMIADWVHGHPYAMPPDEFSALVSDPEHEGEDHILEHPQVKQTFDGMVQMGPGMVVQWF
;
A
#
# COMPACT_ATOMS: atom_id res chain seq x y z
N MET A 1 -11.48 27.70 -7.62
CA MET A 1 -12.28 26.58 -7.11
C MET A 1 -11.59 26.01 -5.88
N PRO A 2 -12.32 25.59 -4.85
CA PRO A 2 -11.72 24.93 -3.69
C PRO A 2 -11.01 23.63 -4.13
N GLN A 3 -10.06 23.15 -3.32
CA GLN A 3 -9.39 21.86 -3.53
C GLN A 3 -10.41 20.78 -3.93
N PRO A 4 -10.05 19.86 -4.84
CA PRO A 4 -10.96 18.80 -5.22
C PRO A 4 -11.34 17.98 -3.97
N THR A 5 -12.65 17.83 -3.77
CA THR A 5 -13.21 17.15 -2.60
C THR A 5 -14.09 15.99 -3.02
N PHE A 6 -14.19 15.02 -2.12
CA PHE A 6 -15.19 13.97 -2.10
C PHE A 6 -16.16 14.30 -0.97
N THR A 7 -17.46 14.23 -1.24
CA THR A 7 -18.49 14.42 -0.22
C THR A 7 -19.28 13.15 -0.09
N SER A 8 -19.35 12.61 1.12
CA SER A 8 -20.17 11.43 1.42
C SER A 8 -20.92 11.59 2.74
N PRO A 9 -22.05 10.87 2.91
CA PRO A 9 -22.77 10.83 4.18
C PRO A 9 -21.89 10.36 5.35
N SER A 10 -20.97 9.42 5.12
CA SER A 10 -20.14 8.82 6.17
C SER A 10 -18.91 9.65 6.55
N THR A 11 -18.34 10.39 5.59
CA THR A 11 -17.06 11.11 5.78
C THR A 11 -17.19 12.63 5.76
N GLY A 12 -18.38 13.15 5.43
CA GLY A 12 -18.54 14.57 5.13
C GLY A 12 -17.76 14.96 3.87
N THR A 13 -17.34 16.21 3.79
CA THR A 13 -16.53 16.72 2.66
C THR A 13 -15.04 16.66 3.00
N ILE A 14 -14.28 15.85 2.26
CA ILE A 14 -12.84 15.64 2.45
C ILE A 14 -12.04 15.92 1.17
N PRO A 15 -10.80 16.43 1.24
CA PRO A 15 -9.93 16.53 0.06
C PRO A 15 -9.59 15.15 -0.51
N ILE A 16 -9.68 14.96 -1.83
CA ILE A 16 -9.47 13.65 -2.47
C ILE A 16 -8.01 13.15 -2.46
N LEU A 17 -7.06 13.97 -2.04
CA LEU A 17 -5.65 13.61 -1.84
C LEU A 17 -5.21 13.72 -0.37
N LEU A 18 -6.16 13.79 0.57
CA LEU A 18 -5.86 13.88 1.99
C LEU A 18 -5.07 12.65 2.48
N GLY A 19 -3.93 12.87 3.13
CA GLY A 19 -2.99 11.80 3.53
C GLY A 19 -3.58 10.69 4.39
N SER A 20 -4.58 10.98 5.23
CA SER A 20 -5.18 10.01 6.17
C SER A 20 -6.20 9.06 5.55
N ILE A 21 -6.65 9.30 4.31
CA ILE A 21 -7.73 8.50 3.71
C ILE A 21 -7.41 7.01 3.59
N PRO A 22 -6.20 6.52 3.24
CA PRO A 22 -5.98 5.09 3.08
C PRO A 22 -6.23 4.32 4.37
N THR A 23 -5.86 4.91 5.52
CA THR A 23 -6.08 4.35 6.85
C THR A 23 -7.57 4.30 7.21
N ALA A 24 -8.35 5.30 6.82
CA ALA A 24 -9.79 5.35 7.06
C ALA A 24 -10.61 4.62 5.97
N PHE A 25 -10.01 4.29 4.82
CA PHE A 25 -10.73 3.76 3.67
C PHE A 25 -11.51 2.47 3.95
N PRO A 26 -10.99 1.50 4.74
CA PRO A 26 -11.73 0.29 5.08
C PRO A 26 -13.02 0.55 5.87
N THR A 27 -13.16 1.70 6.55
CA THR A 27 -14.35 2.03 7.35
C THR A 27 -15.44 2.74 6.53
N ILE A 28 -15.13 3.14 5.30
CA ILE A 28 -16.07 3.77 4.37
C ILE A 28 -16.95 2.67 3.75
N PRO A 29 -18.29 2.86 3.62
CA PRO A 29 -19.17 1.92 2.93
C PRO A 29 -18.69 1.58 1.51
N VAL A 30 -18.86 0.32 1.07
CA VAL A 30 -18.31 -0.17 -0.22
C VAL A 30 -18.73 0.66 -1.43
N ASP A 31 -19.99 1.10 -1.48
CA ASP A 31 -20.47 1.94 -2.59
C ASP A 31 -19.77 3.31 -2.58
N GLU A 32 -19.55 3.89 -1.40
CA GLU A 32 -18.82 5.15 -1.24
C GLU A 32 -17.32 4.99 -1.53
N GLN A 33 -16.72 3.82 -1.29
CA GLN A 33 -15.34 3.51 -1.72
C GLN A 33 -15.20 3.57 -3.25
N ARG A 34 -16.22 3.08 -3.98
CA ARG A 34 -16.23 3.13 -5.46
C ARG A 34 -16.37 4.55 -5.96
N ASP A 35 -17.31 5.31 -5.40
CA ASP A 35 -17.52 6.72 -5.74
C ASP A 35 -16.26 7.56 -5.47
N TYR A 36 -15.57 7.30 -4.36
CA TYR A 36 -14.29 7.95 -4.05
C TYR A 36 -13.23 7.65 -5.13
N LEU A 37 -13.06 6.37 -5.49
CA LEU A 37 -12.09 5.96 -6.50
C LEU A 37 -12.39 6.59 -7.87
N ASP A 38 -13.66 6.63 -8.26
CA ASP A 38 -14.09 7.27 -9.50
C ASP A 38 -13.81 8.77 -9.46
N ARG A 39 -14.03 9.43 -8.32
CA ARG A 39 -13.67 10.85 -8.16
C ARG A 39 -12.17 11.11 -8.28
N VAL A 40 -11.32 10.24 -7.74
CA VAL A 40 -9.86 10.36 -7.91
C VAL A 40 -9.46 10.13 -9.36
N ARG A 41 -10.08 9.18 -10.08
CA ARG A 41 -9.85 8.94 -11.51
C ARG A 41 -10.25 10.13 -12.37
N GLU A 42 -11.44 10.69 -12.13
CA GLU A 42 -11.90 11.90 -12.81
C GLU A 42 -10.93 13.06 -12.61
N PHE A 43 -10.48 13.28 -11.36
CA PHE A 43 -9.52 14.33 -11.07
C PHE A 43 -8.16 14.10 -11.75
N LYS A 44 -7.67 12.85 -11.77
CA LYS A 44 -6.47 12.49 -12.54
C LYS A 44 -6.62 12.88 -14.00
N THR A 45 -7.73 12.49 -14.64
CA THR A 45 -8.02 12.85 -16.04
C THR A 45 -8.13 14.37 -16.23
N GLU A 46 -8.75 15.07 -15.28
CA GLU A 46 -8.81 16.54 -15.31
C GLU A 46 -7.41 17.17 -15.29
N VAL A 47 -6.52 16.69 -14.41
CA VAL A 47 -5.13 17.15 -14.35
C VAL A 47 -4.37 16.79 -15.63
N GLU A 48 -4.60 15.63 -16.23
CA GLU A 48 -3.96 15.24 -17.50
C GLU A 48 -4.33 16.20 -18.65
N VAL A 49 -5.61 16.60 -18.71
CA VAL A 49 -6.14 17.49 -19.76
C VAL A 49 -5.82 18.96 -19.49
N LYS A 50 -6.08 19.45 -18.27
CA LYS A 50 -6.02 20.88 -17.92
C LYS A 50 -4.71 21.29 -17.23
N GLY A 51 -3.92 20.33 -16.74
CA GLY A 51 -2.70 20.56 -15.95
C GLY A 51 -1.55 21.26 -16.68
N ASN A 52 -1.67 21.54 -17.97
CA ASN A 52 -0.71 22.38 -18.69
C ASN A 52 -0.98 23.89 -18.47
N SER A 53 -2.09 24.26 -17.82
CA SER A 53 -2.44 25.64 -17.50
C SER A 53 -1.95 26.03 -16.10
N LEU A 54 -1.07 27.03 -16.03
CA LEU A 54 -0.63 27.61 -14.76
C LEU A 54 -1.80 28.13 -13.92
N ALA A 55 -2.81 28.73 -14.55
CA ALA A 55 -3.98 29.24 -13.86
C ALA A 55 -4.80 28.11 -13.23
N TYR A 56 -4.98 27.00 -13.97
CA TYR A 56 -5.65 25.80 -13.44
C TYR A 56 -4.85 25.21 -12.28
N LEU A 57 -3.55 25.00 -12.44
CA LEU A 57 -2.71 24.45 -11.39
C LEU A 57 -2.73 25.34 -10.14
N LYS A 58 -2.57 26.66 -10.28
CA LYS A 58 -2.69 27.60 -9.16
C LYS A 58 -4.02 27.48 -8.42
N ASP A 59 -5.11 27.27 -9.14
CA ASP A 59 -6.44 27.14 -8.56
C ASP A 59 -6.57 25.86 -7.71
N ILE A 60 -6.08 24.72 -8.20
CA ILE A 60 -6.21 23.43 -7.51
C ILE A 60 -5.12 23.19 -6.45
N THR A 61 -3.96 23.83 -6.57
CA THR A 61 -2.84 23.72 -5.60
C THR A 61 -2.80 24.85 -4.58
N ALA A 62 -3.74 25.82 -4.61
CA ALA A 62 -3.73 27.05 -3.79
C ALA A 62 -3.66 26.84 -2.26
N VAL A 63 -3.70 25.61 -1.76
CA VAL A 63 -3.52 25.27 -0.34
C VAL A 63 -2.05 24.97 0.01
N ALA A 64 -1.14 24.86 -0.96
CA ALA A 64 0.31 24.92 -0.72
C ALA A 64 0.80 26.35 -0.99
N GLY A 65 0.85 27.16 0.07
CA GLY A 65 0.90 28.62 0.03
C GLY A 65 1.88 29.30 -0.94
N ASN A 66 1.50 30.48 -1.42
CA ASN A 66 2.35 31.54 -2.00
C ASN A 66 3.46 31.12 -3.00
N ALA A 67 3.34 29.99 -3.69
CA ALA A 67 4.29 29.59 -4.73
C ALA A 67 4.16 30.53 -5.94
N THR A 68 5.01 31.55 -5.99
CA THR A 68 5.06 32.52 -7.09
C THR A 68 5.62 31.89 -8.37
N ASN A 69 6.43 30.84 -8.24
CA ASN A 69 7.04 30.09 -9.35
C ASN A 69 6.61 28.61 -9.31
N ILE A 70 5.53 28.28 -10.02
CA ILE A 70 5.12 26.89 -10.24
C ILE A 70 5.76 26.38 -11.53
N ASP A 71 6.52 25.30 -11.42
CA ASP A 71 6.98 24.51 -12.56
C ASP A 71 5.80 23.67 -13.07
N VAL A 72 5.12 24.16 -14.12
CA VAL A 72 3.88 23.58 -14.64
C VAL A 72 4.04 22.09 -15.02
N PRO A 73 5.02 21.69 -15.86
CA PRO A 73 5.25 20.28 -16.16
C PRO A 73 5.47 19.41 -14.92
N ARG A 74 6.32 19.86 -13.99
CA ARG A 74 6.64 19.09 -12.78
C ARG A 74 5.44 18.96 -11.86
N THR A 75 4.71 20.05 -11.61
CA THR A 75 3.53 20.05 -10.74
C THR A 75 2.42 19.19 -11.31
N LYS A 76 2.19 19.23 -12.63
CA LYS A 76 1.26 18.31 -13.30
C LYS A 76 1.66 16.85 -13.06
N ALA A 77 2.91 16.50 -13.31
CA ALA A 77 3.41 15.14 -13.13
C ALA A 77 3.24 14.67 -11.68
N GLN A 78 3.59 15.49 -10.69
CA GLN A 78 3.42 15.19 -9.27
C GLN A 78 1.96 14.96 -8.86
N LEU A 79 1.01 15.74 -9.42
CA LEU A 79 -0.41 15.54 -9.14
C LEU A 79 -0.96 14.25 -9.76
N VAL A 80 -0.58 13.94 -11.00
CA VAL A 80 -0.94 12.67 -11.64
C VAL A 80 -0.36 11.49 -10.86
N ASP A 81 0.88 11.61 -10.41
CA ASP A 81 1.57 10.60 -9.60
C ASP A 81 0.87 10.38 -8.26
N ALA A 82 0.52 11.47 -7.55
CA ALA A 82 -0.25 11.41 -6.31
C ALA A 82 -1.62 10.75 -6.50
N CYS A 83 -2.29 10.97 -7.64
CA CYS A 83 -3.55 10.29 -7.95
C CYS A 83 -3.35 8.79 -8.22
N ASN A 84 -2.33 8.41 -9.00
CA ASN A 84 -2.01 7.01 -9.24
C ASN A 84 -1.71 6.27 -7.92
N TRP A 85 -0.88 6.88 -7.07
CA TRP A 85 -0.55 6.32 -5.77
C TRP A 85 -1.79 6.23 -4.86
N ARG A 86 -2.62 7.28 -4.84
CA ARG A 86 -3.88 7.28 -4.10
C ARG A 86 -4.81 6.14 -4.50
N ILE A 87 -5.00 5.96 -5.81
CA ILE A 87 -5.83 4.88 -6.36
C ILE A 87 -5.28 3.53 -5.90
N ALA A 88 -3.96 3.30 -6.02
CA ALA A 88 -3.34 2.06 -5.59
C ALA A 88 -3.54 1.76 -4.10
N GLN A 89 -3.34 2.77 -3.24
CA GLN A 89 -3.58 2.64 -1.80
C GLN A 89 -5.05 2.32 -1.49
N CYS A 90 -6.00 3.05 -2.09
CA CYS A 90 -7.43 2.80 -1.87
C CYS A 90 -7.87 1.42 -2.40
N LEU A 91 -7.30 0.95 -3.51
CA LEU A 91 -7.57 -0.40 -4.04
C LEU A 91 -7.04 -1.49 -3.11
N ARG A 92 -5.88 -1.31 -2.46
CA ARG A 92 -5.39 -2.21 -1.39
C ARG A 92 -6.42 -2.32 -0.27
N TYR A 93 -6.89 -1.18 0.23
CA TYR A 93 -7.76 -1.07 1.40
C TYR A 93 -9.26 -1.18 1.08
N SER A 94 -9.62 -1.48 -0.16
CA SER A 94 -11.02 -1.76 -0.53
C SER A 94 -11.50 -3.02 0.17
N THR A 95 -12.82 -3.15 0.36
CA THR A 95 -13.43 -4.38 0.90
C THR A 95 -14.47 -4.93 -0.08
N PRO A 96 -14.25 -6.09 -0.71
CA PRO A 96 -13.00 -6.87 -0.75
C PRO A 96 -11.79 -6.13 -1.33
N THR A 97 -10.57 -6.66 -1.15
CA THR A 97 -9.38 -6.00 -1.67
C THR A 97 -9.37 -6.04 -3.20
N ARG A 98 -9.04 -4.90 -3.83
CA ARG A 98 -9.01 -4.73 -5.28
C ARG A 98 -7.59 -4.47 -5.79
N ILE A 99 -6.58 -4.87 -5.03
CA ILE A 99 -5.17 -4.58 -5.31
C ILE A 99 -4.71 -5.05 -6.69
N ALA A 100 -5.30 -6.11 -7.26
CA ALA A 100 -4.99 -6.56 -8.62
C ALA A 100 -5.24 -5.48 -9.68
N GLU A 101 -6.29 -4.66 -9.49
CA GLU A 101 -6.62 -3.54 -10.39
C GLU A 101 -5.61 -2.38 -10.30
N ALA A 102 -4.78 -2.35 -9.25
CA ALA A 102 -3.86 -1.26 -9.01
C ALA A 102 -2.61 -1.31 -9.89
N ALA A 103 -2.30 -2.46 -10.49
CA ALA A 103 -1.05 -2.69 -11.24
C ALA A 103 -0.68 -1.55 -12.23
N PRO A 104 -1.55 -1.08 -13.14
CA PRO A 104 -1.19 0.00 -14.07
C PRO A 104 -0.91 1.34 -13.37
N TYR A 105 -1.59 1.63 -12.26
CA TYR A 105 -1.36 2.84 -11.48
C TYR A 105 -0.01 2.79 -10.77
N ILE A 106 0.33 1.64 -10.18
CA ILE A 106 1.61 1.43 -9.48
C ILE A 106 2.78 1.46 -10.47
N GLN A 107 2.61 0.88 -11.66
CA GLN A 107 3.62 0.94 -12.74
C GLN A 107 3.95 2.39 -13.14
N ASN A 108 2.94 3.27 -13.21
CA ASN A 108 3.17 4.69 -13.49
C ASN A 108 3.97 5.38 -12.37
N VAL A 109 3.66 5.08 -11.11
CA VAL A 109 4.39 5.61 -9.94
C VAL A 109 5.86 5.19 -9.98
N ILE A 110 6.12 3.89 -10.19
CA ILE A 110 7.48 3.35 -10.32
C ILE A 110 8.22 3.99 -11.49
N ALA A 111 7.56 4.15 -12.65
CA ALA A 111 8.17 4.75 -13.83
C ALA A 111 8.56 6.22 -13.59
N HIS A 112 7.68 7.01 -12.97
CA HIS A 112 7.99 8.39 -12.60
C HIS A 112 9.13 8.49 -11.59
N PHE A 113 9.13 7.63 -10.56
CA PHE A 113 10.22 7.58 -9.58
C PHE A 113 11.56 7.28 -10.26
N LYS A 114 11.60 6.25 -11.12
CA LYS A 114 12.80 5.88 -11.88
C LYS A 114 13.32 7.03 -12.74
N LEU A 115 12.44 7.79 -13.40
CA LEU A 115 12.83 8.97 -14.17
C LEU A 115 13.42 10.09 -13.29
N ALA A 116 12.89 10.30 -12.09
CA ALA A 116 13.40 11.30 -11.15
C ALA A 116 14.74 10.89 -10.51
N HIS A 117 15.03 9.58 -10.46
CA HIS A 117 16.17 8.96 -9.78
C HIS A 117 17.14 8.25 -10.73
N LEU A 118 17.15 8.62 -12.02
CA LEU A 118 18.02 7.99 -13.04
C LEU A 118 19.52 8.02 -12.68
N THR A 119 19.95 9.04 -11.93
CA THR A 119 21.37 9.29 -11.65
C THR A 119 21.89 8.63 -10.38
N ASP A 120 21.01 8.31 -9.42
CA ASP A 120 21.41 7.70 -8.14
C ASP A 120 20.99 6.24 -8.01
N GLY A 121 20.24 5.69 -9.00
CA GLY A 121 19.86 4.28 -9.05
C GLY A 121 18.94 3.86 -7.91
N LYS A 122 18.29 4.82 -7.23
CA LYS A 122 17.38 4.52 -6.14
C LYS A 122 16.16 3.77 -6.65
N THR A 123 15.64 2.93 -5.77
CA THR A 123 14.38 2.21 -5.94
C THR A 123 13.44 2.66 -4.82
N ASP A 124 12.19 2.91 -5.17
CA ASP A 124 11.12 3.09 -4.18
C ASP A 124 10.55 1.71 -3.86
N ASP A 125 10.89 1.20 -2.67
CA ASP A 125 10.62 -0.17 -2.26
C ASP A 125 9.12 -0.43 -2.09
N VAL A 126 8.37 0.56 -1.60
CA VAL A 126 6.94 0.38 -1.28
C VAL A 126 6.05 0.24 -2.52
N PRO A 127 6.16 1.06 -3.58
CA PRO A 127 5.48 0.79 -4.84
C PRO A 127 5.87 -0.56 -5.46
N GLU A 128 7.14 -0.97 -5.37
CA GLU A 128 7.58 -2.28 -5.85
C GLU A 128 6.92 -3.44 -5.05
N MET A 129 6.79 -3.31 -3.73
CA MET A 129 6.01 -4.25 -2.89
C MET A 129 4.55 -4.31 -3.33
N TYR A 130 3.89 -3.17 -3.53
CA TYR A 130 2.49 -3.11 -3.96
C TYR A 130 2.30 -3.74 -5.34
N LEU A 131 3.22 -3.51 -6.27
CA LEU A 131 3.16 -4.10 -7.61
C LEU A 131 3.37 -5.62 -7.54
N GLY A 132 4.30 -6.10 -6.72
CA GLY A 132 4.48 -7.52 -6.43
C GLY A 132 3.17 -8.17 -5.95
N VAL A 133 2.46 -7.54 -5.01
CA VAL A 133 1.16 -8.05 -4.52
C VAL A 133 0.07 -7.98 -5.59
N ALA A 134 -0.03 -6.90 -6.35
CA ALA A 134 -1.02 -6.76 -7.42
C ALA A 134 -0.85 -7.85 -8.51
N LEU A 135 0.40 -8.13 -8.89
CA LEU A 135 0.75 -9.16 -9.87
C LEU A 135 0.59 -10.57 -9.28
N HIS A 136 0.89 -10.78 -8.00
CA HIS A 136 0.65 -12.04 -7.29
C HIS A 136 -0.81 -12.50 -7.36
N LYS A 137 -1.74 -11.55 -7.37
CA LYS A 137 -3.19 -11.77 -7.51
C LYS A 137 -3.65 -11.98 -8.97
N THR A 138 -2.76 -11.83 -9.95
CA THR A 138 -3.10 -11.90 -11.37
C THR A 138 -2.54 -13.20 -11.98
N PRO A 139 -3.40 -14.13 -12.45
CA PRO A 139 -2.95 -15.39 -13.04
C PRO A 139 -1.96 -15.20 -14.19
N GLY A 140 -0.84 -15.95 -14.19
CA GLY A 140 0.18 -15.89 -15.23
C GLY A 140 1.19 -14.74 -15.08
N GLN A 141 1.16 -14.01 -13.96
CA GLN A 141 2.14 -12.94 -13.66
C GLN A 141 3.09 -13.32 -12.52
N GLU A 142 3.17 -14.60 -12.14
CA GLU A 142 3.88 -15.08 -10.95
C GLU A 142 5.36 -14.71 -10.98
N ASP A 143 6.06 -14.96 -12.09
CA ASP A 143 7.49 -14.62 -12.21
C ASP A 143 7.75 -13.11 -12.13
N LYS A 144 6.84 -12.30 -12.68
CA LYS A 144 6.96 -10.83 -12.57
C LYS A 144 6.70 -10.36 -11.15
N ALA A 145 5.72 -10.95 -10.47
CA ALA A 145 5.47 -10.67 -9.07
C ALA A 145 6.72 -10.97 -8.21
N VAL A 146 7.36 -12.12 -8.43
CA VAL A 146 8.64 -12.48 -7.77
C VAL A 146 9.73 -11.43 -8.04
N GLU A 147 9.87 -10.97 -9.28
CA GLU A 147 10.87 -9.96 -9.63
C GLU A 147 10.66 -8.65 -8.87
N HIS A 148 9.42 -8.15 -8.82
CA HIS A 148 9.10 -6.92 -8.10
C HIS A 148 9.32 -7.06 -6.58
N PHE A 149 8.99 -8.21 -5.99
CA PHE A 149 9.34 -8.48 -4.59
C PHE A 149 10.86 -8.49 -4.36
N ARG A 150 11.64 -9.11 -5.25
CA ARG A 150 13.11 -9.12 -5.13
C ARG A 150 13.71 -7.74 -5.25
N ILE A 151 13.22 -6.92 -6.18
CA ILE A 151 13.63 -5.51 -6.32
C ILE A 151 13.38 -4.77 -4.99
N ALA A 152 12.16 -4.88 -4.44
CA ALA A 152 11.80 -4.24 -3.18
C ALA A 152 12.73 -4.66 -2.03
N TYR A 153 12.89 -5.97 -1.79
CA TYR A 153 13.65 -6.46 -0.63
C TYR A 153 15.16 -6.46 -0.81
N THR A 154 15.68 -6.29 -2.04
CA THR A 154 17.09 -5.96 -2.25
C THR A 154 17.40 -4.55 -1.77
N SER A 155 16.48 -3.60 -2.01
CA SER A 155 16.62 -2.22 -1.54
C SER A 155 16.27 -2.02 -0.06
N SER A 156 15.43 -2.89 0.49
CA SER A 156 14.87 -2.82 1.85
C SER A 156 14.89 -4.21 2.49
N PRO A 157 16.07 -4.74 2.84
CA PRO A 157 16.22 -6.12 3.29
C PRO A 157 15.62 -6.36 4.67
N HIS A 158 15.51 -5.32 5.50
CA HIS A 158 15.01 -5.40 6.88
C HIS A 158 13.65 -4.72 7.04
N ILE A 159 12.88 -5.20 8.01
CA ILE A 159 11.58 -4.62 8.37
C ILE A 159 11.81 -3.38 9.23
N GLU A 160 11.54 -2.19 8.66
CA GLU A 160 11.81 -0.87 9.27
C GLU A 160 10.51 -0.06 9.49
N MET A 161 10.57 1.29 9.50
CA MET A 161 9.45 2.19 9.89
C MET A 161 8.14 2.00 9.11
N GLN A 162 8.15 1.27 7.98
CA GLN A 162 6.96 0.94 7.20
C GLN A 162 6.54 -0.52 7.35
N PHE A 163 6.70 -1.06 8.57
CA PHE A 163 6.53 -2.48 8.87
C PHE A 163 5.17 -3.04 8.44
N HIS A 164 4.05 -2.30 8.54
CA HIS A 164 2.75 -2.79 8.06
C HIS A 164 2.76 -3.17 6.57
N SER A 165 3.38 -2.36 5.72
CA SER A 165 3.48 -2.66 4.29
C SER A 165 4.40 -3.85 4.05
N GLN A 166 5.54 -3.91 4.76
CA GLN A 166 6.52 -4.99 4.61
C GLN A 166 6.01 -6.34 5.10
N LEU A 167 5.37 -6.41 6.27
CA LEU A 167 4.82 -7.65 6.82
C LEU A 167 3.73 -8.21 5.90
N TRP A 168 2.82 -7.35 5.45
CA TRP A 168 1.77 -7.70 4.49
C TRP A 168 2.35 -8.22 3.17
N SER A 169 3.26 -7.47 2.56
CA SER A 169 3.83 -7.84 1.27
C SER A 169 4.73 -9.08 1.36
N ARG A 170 5.45 -9.31 2.47
CA ARG A 170 6.22 -10.55 2.69
C ARG A 170 5.31 -11.76 2.88
N ALA A 171 4.18 -11.61 3.56
CA ALA A 171 3.19 -12.69 3.68
C ALA A 171 2.58 -13.06 2.32
N CYS A 172 2.28 -12.06 1.47
CA CYS A 172 1.90 -12.33 0.08
C CYS A 172 3.02 -13.02 -0.71
N TYR A 173 4.27 -12.60 -0.51
CA TYR A 173 5.42 -13.16 -1.20
C TYR A 173 5.68 -14.62 -0.80
N SER A 174 5.60 -14.97 0.49
CA SER A 174 5.74 -16.35 0.95
C SER A 174 4.65 -17.26 0.35
N ARG A 175 3.39 -16.80 0.33
CA ARG A 175 2.28 -17.52 -0.33
C ARG A 175 2.55 -17.75 -1.82
N LEU A 176 3.06 -16.72 -2.53
CA LEU A 176 3.46 -16.86 -3.94
C LEU A 176 4.51 -17.95 -4.12
N LEU A 177 5.60 -17.85 -3.36
CA LEU A 177 6.74 -18.75 -3.45
C LEU A 177 6.32 -20.20 -3.18
N ARG A 178 5.45 -20.43 -2.20
CA ARG A 178 4.90 -21.77 -1.93
C ARG A 178 4.09 -22.34 -3.07
N ARG A 179 3.20 -21.54 -3.67
CA ARG A 179 2.45 -21.97 -4.88
C ARG A 179 3.38 -22.33 -6.04
N MET A 180 4.51 -21.64 -6.15
CA MET A 180 5.55 -21.94 -7.14
C MET A 180 6.49 -23.10 -6.73
N GLY A 181 6.27 -23.75 -5.58
CA GLY A 181 7.13 -24.83 -5.08
C GLY A 181 8.47 -24.36 -4.51
N LYS A 182 8.70 -23.06 -4.36
CA LYS A 182 9.93 -22.44 -3.84
C LYS A 182 9.91 -22.38 -2.30
N ILE A 183 9.82 -23.54 -1.66
CA ILE A 183 9.57 -23.66 -0.22
C ILE A 183 10.68 -23.03 0.63
N ALA A 184 11.95 -23.14 0.23
CA ALA A 184 13.07 -22.56 0.97
C ALA A 184 12.99 -21.02 0.99
N GLU A 185 12.82 -20.38 -0.18
CA GLU A 185 12.67 -18.92 -0.29
C GLU A 185 11.42 -18.43 0.46
N ALA A 186 10.33 -19.21 0.48
CA ALA A 186 9.13 -18.85 1.23
C ALA A 186 9.39 -18.79 2.74
N LYS A 187 10.12 -19.78 3.28
CA LYS A 187 10.50 -19.81 4.70
C LYS A 187 11.38 -18.63 5.08
N GLU A 188 12.31 -18.20 4.22
CA GLU A 188 13.11 -16.99 4.49
C GLU A 188 12.23 -15.74 4.69
N GLN A 189 11.11 -15.62 3.96
CA GLN A 189 10.18 -14.51 4.18
C GLN A 189 9.39 -14.66 5.49
N GLU A 190 9.03 -15.90 5.84
CA GLU A 190 8.33 -16.21 7.09
C GLU A 190 9.22 -15.98 8.32
N ASP A 191 10.48 -16.40 8.25
CA ASP A 191 11.49 -16.20 9.29
C ASP A 191 11.72 -14.71 9.53
N MET A 192 11.81 -13.90 8.46
CA MET A 192 11.92 -12.43 8.58
C MET A 192 10.73 -11.78 9.29
N ILE A 193 9.51 -12.27 9.01
CA ILE A 193 8.31 -11.79 9.72
C ILE A 193 8.35 -12.24 11.18
N ALA A 194 8.69 -13.50 11.45
CA ALA A 194 8.73 -14.08 12.78
C ALA A 194 9.77 -13.40 13.69
N ASP A 195 10.97 -13.12 13.17
CA ASP A 195 12.02 -12.39 13.87
C ASP A 195 11.58 -10.96 14.23
N TRP A 196 10.87 -10.28 13.32
CA TRP A 196 10.34 -8.96 13.61
C TRP A 196 9.28 -9.00 14.72
N VAL A 197 8.32 -9.94 14.64
CA VAL A 197 7.29 -10.13 15.68
C VAL A 197 7.93 -10.41 17.04
N HIS A 198 8.93 -11.29 17.08
CA HIS A 198 9.65 -11.62 18.30
C HIS A 198 10.42 -10.44 18.88
N GLY A 199 11.05 -9.63 18.05
CA GLY A 199 11.76 -8.41 18.47
C GLY A 199 10.82 -7.27 18.89
N HIS A 200 9.56 -7.31 18.47
CA HIS A 200 8.58 -6.24 18.67
C HIS A 200 7.21 -6.76 19.14
N PRO A 201 7.16 -7.53 20.26
CA PRO A 201 5.95 -8.23 20.71
C PRO A 201 4.77 -7.30 21.03
N TYR A 202 5.03 -6.02 21.30
CA TYR A 202 4.03 -5.01 21.63
C TYR A 202 3.76 -4.01 20.50
N ALA A 203 4.40 -4.15 19.34
CA ALA A 203 4.20 -3.24 18.22
C ALA A 203 2.87 -3.46 17.50
N MET A 204 2.32 -4.67 17.60
CA MET A 204 1.09 -5.06 16.92
C MET A 204 0.35 -6.14 17.72
N PRO A 205 -0.95 -5.96 18.01
CA PRO A 205 -1.77 -7.01 18.60
C PRO A 205 -1.93 -8.25 17.70
N PRO A 206 -2.20 -9.45 18.27
CA PRO A 206 -2.31 -10.68 17.48
C PRO A 206 -3.42 -10.66 16.41
N ASP A 207 -4.56 -10.01 16.68
CA ASP A 207 -5.66 -9.89 15.72
C ASP A 207 -5.32 -8.96 14.56
N GLU A 208 -4.68 -7.82 14.84
CA GLU A 208 -4.17 -6.88 13.84
C GLU A 208 -3.10 -7.57 12.98
N PHE A 209 -2.19 -8.33 13.59
CA PHE A 209 -1.19 -9.11 12.87
C PHE A 209 -1.83 -10.16 11.97
N SER A 210 -2.77 -10.95 12.51
CA SER A 210 -3.47 -11.98 11.74
C SER A 210 -4.22 -11.35 10.56
N ALA A 211 -4.95 -10.26 10.78
CA ALA A 211 -5.65 -9.55 9.71
C ALA A 211 -4.68 -8.98 8.65
N LEU A 212 -3.48 -8.56 9.05
CA LEU A 212 -2.49 -7.99 8.14
C LEU A 212 -1.82 -9.02 7.23
N VAL A 213 -1.51 -10.20 7.78
CA VAL A 213 -0.76 -11.25 7.04
C VAL A 213 -1.65 -12.30 6.40
N SER A 214 -2.95 -12.32 6.73
CA SER A 214 -3.94 -13.17 6.07
C SER A 214 -4.53 -12.56 4.81
N ASP A 215 -5.06 -13.42 3.96
CA ASP A 215 -5.72 -13.01 2.73
C ASP A 215 -6.91 -13.94 2.42
N PRO A 216 -8.13 -13.59 2.90
CA PRO A 216 -9.29 -14.48 2.80
C PRO A 216 -9.75 -14.69 1.34
N GLU A 217 -9.27 -13.87 0.42
CA GLU A 217 -9.64 -13.92 -1.01
C GLU A 217 -8.58 -14.60 -1.87
N HIS A 218 -7.58 -15.24 -1.25
CA HIS A 218 -6.55 -15.94 -1.99
C HIS A 218 -6.37 -17.38 -1.55
N GLU A 219 -6.09 -18.23 -2.53
CA GLU A 219 -5.75 -19.63 -2.27
C GLU A 219 -4.34 -19.72 -1.65
N GLY A 220 -4.26 -20.40 -0.51
CA GLY A 220 -3.02 -20.69 0.22
C GLY A 220 -3.24 -20.70 1.72
N GLU A 221 -2.42 -21.45 2.45
CA GLU A 221 -2.37 -21.38 3.91
C GLU A 221 -1.51 -20.21 4.35
N ASP A 222 -1.94 -19.49 5.39
CA ASP A 222 -1.17 -18.43 6.02
C ASP A 222 -0.12 -19.03 6.98
N HIS A 223 0.88 -19.71 6.42
CA HIS A 223 1.89 -20.47 7.17
C HIS A 223 2.63 -19.67 8.25
N ILE A 224 2.71 -18.34 8.10
CA ILE A 224 3.30 -17.47 9.11
C ILE A 224 2.54 -17.47 10.44
N LEU A 225 1.22 -17.68 10.43
CA LEU A 225 0.42 -17.81 11.65
C LEU A 225 0.71 -19.11 12.40
N GLU A 226 1.22 -20.11 11.69
CA GLU A 226 1.63 -21.40 12.23
C GLU A 226 3.10 -21.44 12.64
N HIS A 227 3.85 -20.35 12.42
CA HIS A 227 5.27 -20.30 12.74
C HIS A 227 5.50 -20.41 14.27
N PRO A 228 6.36 -21.33 14.75
CA PRO A 228 6.53 -21.59 16.17
C PRO A 228 6.86 -20.35 17.01
N GLN A 229 7.73 -19.48 16.49
CA GLN A 229 8.14 -18.24 17.17
C GLN A 229 7.01 -17.20 17.23
N VAL A 230 6.15 -17.14 16.19
CA VAL A 230 4.97 -16.25 16.19
C VAL A 230 3.98 -16.73 17.24
N LYS A 231 3.67 -18.04 17.25
CA LYS A 231 2.81 -18.65 18.26
C LYS A 231 3.33 -18.43 19.67
N GLN A 232 4.62 -18.67 19.89
CA GLN A 232 5.25 -18.46 21.18
C GLN A 232 5.19 -17.00 21.62
N THR A 233 5.39 -16.05 20.70
CA THR A 233 5.38 -14.62 21.02
C THR A 233 3.98 -14.16 21.44
N PHE A 234 2.94 -14.66 20.79
CA PHE A 234 1.56 -14.32 21.11
C PHE A 234 0.93 -15.19 22.20
N ASP A 235 1.61 -16.24 22.66
CA ASP A 235 1.12 -17.07 23.75
C ASP A 235 1.00 -16.26 25.05
N GLY A 236 -0.12 -16.38 25.74
CA GLY A 236 -0.42 -15.61 26.95
C GLY A 236 -0.71 -14.11 26.74
N MET A 237 -0.72 -13.62 25.49
CA MET A 237 -1.18 -12.26 25.20
C MET A 237 -2.72 -12.18 25.25
N VAL A 238 -3.24 -11.38 26.17
CA VAL A 238 -4.66 -11.09 26.31
C VAL A 238 -4.95 -9.72 25.72
N GLN A 239 -5.80 -9.71 24.70
CA GLN A 239 -6.27 -8.49 24.09
C GLN A 239 -7.45 -7.92 24.91
N MET A 240 -7.27 -6.71 25.43
CA MET A 240 -8.24 -6.04 26.32
C MET A 240 -9.18 -5.10 25.55
N GLY A 241 -8.92 -4.88 24.26
CA GLY A 241 -9.65 -4.01 23.35
C GLY A 241 -8.80 -3.70 22.11
N PRO A 242 -9.34 -2.98 21.10
CA PRO A 242 -8.61 -2.64 19.89
C PRO A 242 -7.28 -1.94 20.22
N GLY A 243 -6.16 -2.51 19.80
CA GLY A 243 -4.83 -1.94 20.04
C GLY A 243 -4.25 -2.12 21.44
N MET A 244 -4.93 -2.82 22.37
CA MET A 244 -4.46 -3.00 23.75
C MET A 244 -4.19 -4.46 24.09
N VAL A 245 -2.93 -4.76 24.41
CA VAL A 245 -2.47 -6.11 24.76
C VAL A 245 -1.81 -6.10 26.14
N VAL A 246 -2.14 -7.11 26.96
CA VAL A 246 -1.47 -7.40 28.24
C VAL A 246 -0.92 -8.82 28.16
N GLN A 247 0.35 -9.02 28.50
CA GLN A 247 0.92 -10.34 28.65
C GLN A 247 0.81 -10.79 30.11
N TRP A 248 0.18 -11.94 30.36
CA TRP A 248 0.16 -12.56 31.68
C TRP A 248 1.39 -13.46 31.82
N PHE A 249 2.17 -13.26 32.89
CA PHE A 249 3.32 -14.08 33.26
C PHE A 249 2.91 -15.28 34.11
#